data_AF-A0A3B5KJE4-F1
#
_entry.id   AF-A0A3B5KJE4-F1
#
_cell.length_a   1.000
_cell.length_b   1.000
_cell.length_c   1.000
_cell.angle_alpha   90.00
_cell.angle_beta   90.00
_cell.angle_gamma   90.00
#
_symmetry.space_group_name_H-M   'P 1'
#
loop_
_entity.id
_entity.type
_entity.pdbx_description
1 polymer ?
#
loop_
_entity_poly.entity_id
_entity_poly.type
_entity_poly.pdbx_seq_one_letter_code
_entity_poly.pdbx_strand_id
1 'polypeptide(L)'
;MSKDRSPLRPSANVKTRLPWIPPGKASYKWEGPTHCLEIKPPEPEPELELRLSDLASEEEQHLRSRISQYEKKIESLMSEVSSLRTEDDPQQVTAKPEEELAEESKELQEWRNSQLRESIGRKLPDGFPKDPELLLQKLREAEADAAAAAKQVSALKEYICKLGDSKIMWSGLDQQKELLLGKLEAFEVTNRALRHLLREQRESQVPKVLVKKLQEKEKELHQLSTQLDSEKVPETVSADLSQNLDATRARLQGQLRRKEAKNNRLIVQIKSLERAASQHLAEAEQVAQQLGRAKQEAEEEQEALKRASQVQKQRAERCEGTADQLSAQLLQRVGPTWPHGGRISDLTDQLQAIQDSGRLENQALLDRLQALTAQKAAAQLETKRLKVGSDQNLLPRSGSGRPCCSALQVGNTRAEAEQARAQVAQAERDAQAVRVELEREKEQIRRELQGRLSELEVLPEALRRCQLQLQEAQEEERSRERRNLELSGNLTELRLKVLLSDPTEPPGVCCCFSQCVSVRWTPRAAKRTCSGRRTSC
;
A
#
# COMPACT_ATOMS: atom_id res chain seq x y z
N MET A 1 -53.30 -59.01 50.26
CA MET A 1 -52.12 -58.37 49.63
C MET A 1 -50.97 -58.50 50.62
N SER A 2 -50.27 -59.62 50.58
CA SER A 2 -49.09 -59.88 51.41
C SER A 2 -47.85 -59.71 50.54
N LYS A 3 -46.91 -58.87 50.96
CA LYS A 3 -45.56 -58.82 50.39
C LYS A 3 -44.54 -58.36 51.43
N ASP A 4 -43.85 -59.38 51.93
CA ASP A 4 -42.43 -59.50 52.28
C ASP A 4 -41.64 -58.28 52.76
N ARG A 5 -41.14 -58.44 54.00
CA ARG A 5 -39.90 -57.87 54.53
C ARG A 5 -38.72 -58.26 53.65
N SER A 6 -37.92 -57.27 53.27
CA SER A 6 -36.52 -57.45 52.85
C SER A 6 -35.62 -56.67 53.82
N PRO A 7 -34.53 -57.26 54.34
CA PRO A 7 -33.59 -56.57 55.22
C PRO A 7 -32.61 -55.72 54.41
N LEU A 8 -32.47 -54.45 54.77
CA LEU A 8 -31.49 -53.53 54.21
C LEU A 8 -30.07 -54.03 54.54
N ARG A 9 -29.22 -54.16 53.52
CA ARG A 9 -27.79 -54.45 53.66
C ARG A 9 -27.07 -53.30 54.38
N PRO A 10 -26.00 -53.55 55.15
CA PRO A 10 -25.13 -52.49 55.65
C PRO A 10 -24.32 -51.89 54.48
N SER A 11 -24.46 -50.59 54.24
CA SER A 11 -23.62 -49.86 53.28
C SER A 11 -22.21 -49.66 53.85
N ALA A 12 -21.20 -49.96 53.04
CA ALA A 12 -19.79 -49.73 53.36
C ALA A 12 -19.50 -48.25 53.66
N ASN A 13 -18.66 -47.99 54.67
CA ASN A 13 -18.14 -46.66 54.98
C ASN A 13 -17.28 -46.14 53.82
N VAL A 14 -17.84 -45.28 52.98
CA VAL A 14 -17.09 -44.51 52.00
C VAL A 14 -16.42 -43.35 52.76
N LYS A 15 -15.09 -43.45 52.96
CA LYS A 15 -14.26 -42.30 53.32
C LYS A 15 -14.37 -41.28 52.19
N THR A 16 -15.07 -40.18 52.44
CA THR A 16 -15.11 -39.01 51.58
C THR A 16 -13.69 -38.50 51.40
N ARG A 17 -13.14 -38.65 50.19
CA ARG A 17 -11.89 -38.01 49.79
C ARG A 17 -12.10 -36.50 49.88
N LEU A 18 -11.24 -35.83 50.64
CA LEU A 18 -11.19 -34.38 50.72
C LEU A 18 -11.01 -33.76 49.31
N PRO A 19 -11.55 -32.55 49.08
CA PRO A 19 -11.36 -31.83 47.83
C PRO A 19 -9.88 -31.61 47.55
N TRP A 20 -9.45 -31.91 46.33
CA TRP A 20 -8.06 -31.77 45.89
C TRP A 20 -7.65 -30.29 45.86
N ILE A 21 -6.56 -29.96 46.56
CA ILE A 21 -5.96 -28.62 46.62
C ILE A 21 -4.59 -28.70 45.91
N PRO A 22 -4.29 -27.86 44.91
CA PRO A 22 -3.01 -27.90 44.24
C PRO A 22 -1.90 -27.33 45.16
N PRO A 23 -0.76 -28.01 45.35
CA PRO A 23 0.33 -27.51 46.17
C PRO A 23 1.18 -26.49 45.40
N GLY A 24 1.52 -25.39 46.07
CA GLY A 24 2.42 -24.36 45.56
C GLY A 24 3.87 -24.83 45.47
N LYS A 25 4.54 -24.39 44.40
CA LYS A 25 5.97 -24.45 44.04
C LYS A 25 6.93 -24.91 45.16
N ALA A 26 7.12 -26.23 45.27
CA ALA A 26 8.31 -26.88 45.80
C ALA A 26 8.43 -28.26 45.13
N SER A 27 9.67 -28.74 44.93
CA SER A 27 10.06 -29.86 44.05
C SER A 27 9.14 -31.09 44.06
N TYR A 28 8.88 -31.66 42.86
CA TYR A 28 8.08 -32.88 42.69
C TYR A 28 8.93 -34.12 42.98
N LYS A 29 8.73 -34.72 44.16
CA LYS A 29 9.27 -36.04 44.50
C LYS A 29 8.10 -37.00 44.73
N TRP A 30 7.95 -37.98 43.86
CA TRP A 30 6.90 -38.99 43.96
C TRP A 30 7.51 -40.31 44.43
N GLU A 31 7.08 -40.78 45.59
CA GLU A 31 7.52 -42.06 46.18
C GLU A 31 6.36 -43.06 46.16
N GLY A 32 6.49 -44.11 45.36
CA GLY A 32 5.67 -45.32 45.46
C GLY A 32 6.42 -46.40 46.24
N PRO A 33 5.73 -47.46 46.73
CA PRO A 33 6.33 -48.48 47.61
C PRO A 33 7.59 -49.20 47.09
N THR A 34 7.91 -49.08 45.81
CA THR A 34 9.12 -49.69 45.21
C THR A 34 9.92 -48.74 44.30
N HIS A 35 9.63 -47.43 44.24
CA HIS A 35 10.35 -46.53 43.33
C HIS A 35 10.11 -45.04 43.61
N CYS A 36 11.14 -44.22 43.42
CA CYS A 36 11.12 -42.76 43.53
C CYS A 36 11.45 -42.11 42.18
N LEU A 37 10.57 -41.24 41.66
CA LEU A 37 10.89 -40.34 40.54
C LEU A 37 11.02 -38.91 41.05
N GLU A 38 12.16 -38.30 40.72
CA GLU A 38 12.46 -36.91 41.02
C GLU A 38 12.72 -36.18 39.69
N ILE A 39 11.77 -35.33 39.29
CA ILE A 39 11.89 -34.52 38.09
C ILE A 39 12.38 -33.14 38.54
N LYS A 40 13.63 -32.81 38.22
CA LYS A 40 14.16 -31.46 38.40
C LYS A 40 13.57 -30.53 37.33
N PRO A 41 12.98 -29.38 37.71
CA PRO A 41 12.58 -28.38 36.72
C PRO A 41 13.82 -27.76 36.09
N PRO A 42 13.83 -27.46 34.77
CA PRO A 42 14.93 -26.76 34.13
C PRO A 42 15.06 -25.35 34.75
N GLU A 43 16.31 -24.92 34.99
CA GLU A 43 16.63 -23.59 35.49
C GLU A 43 16.09 -22.51 34.55
N PRO A 44 15.63 -21.36 35.07
CA PRO A 44 15.26 -20.23 34.23
C PRO A 44 16.54 -19.65 33.60
N GLU A 45 16.73 -19.92 32.31
CA GLU A 45 17.66 -19.15 31.49
C GLU A 45 17.29 -17.66 31.57
N PRO A 46 18.27 -16.75 31.59
CA PRO A 46 18.00 -15.32 31.65
C PRO A 46 17.13 -14.95 30.46
N GLU A 47 15.99 -14.32 30.74
CA GLU A 47 15.13 -13.71 29.74
C GLU A 47 15.97 -12.76 28.88
N LEU A 48 16.41 -13.23 27.73
CA LEU A 48 16.79 -12.36 26.64
C LEU A 48 15.51 -11.64 26.26
N GLU A 49 15.40 -10.37 26.64
CA GLU A 49 14.45 -9.44 26.06
C GLU A 49 14.50 -9.59 24.54
N LEU A 50 13.54 -10.35 23.99
CA LEU A 50 13.34 -10.43 22.54
C LEU A 50 12.90 -9.04 22.11
N ARG A 51 13.87 -8.23 21.70
CA ARG A 51 13.60 -6.91 21.13
C ARG A 51 12.82 -7.13 19.86
N LEU A 52 11.93 -6.20 19.52
CA LEU A 52 11.14 -6.25 18.28
C LEU A 52 11.99 -6.42 17.00
N SER A 53 13.30 -6.15 17.07
CA SER A 53 14.29 -6.43 16.02
C SER A 53 14.57 -7.92 15.78
N ASP A 54 14.26 -8.81 16.72
CA ASP A 54 14.56 -10.26 16.66
C ASP A 54 13.40 -11.07 16.07
N LEU A 55 12.23 -10.43 15.86
CA LEU A 55 11.05 -11.00 15.21
C LEU A 55 10.91 -10.58 13.74
N ALA A 56 11.72 -9.62 13.27
CA ALA A 56 11.73 -9.22 11.88
C ALA A 56 12.46 -10.30 11.06
N SER A 57 11.69 -11.09 10.31
CA SER A 57 12.23 -12.02 9.32
C SER A 57 13.20 -11.28 8.37
N GLU A 58 14.25 -11.95 7.88
CA GLU A 58 15.16 -11.40 6.85
C GLU A 58 14.38 -10.83 5.65
N GLU A 59 13.23 -11.43 5.32
CA GLU A 59 12.31 -10.94 4.29
C GLU A 59 11.73 -9.56 4.62
N GLU A 60 11.41 -9.29 5.88
CA GLU A 60 10.84 -8.03 6.35
C GLU A 60 11.90 -6.91 6.38
N GLN A 61 13.14 -7.24 6.75
CA GLN A 61 14.28 -6.31 6.67
C GLN A 61 14.64 -5.97 5.22
N HIS A 62 14.57 -6.95 4.31
CA HIS A 62 14.75 -6.72 2.87
C HIS A 62 13.62 -5.87 2.29
N LEU A 63 12.37 -6.08 2.73
CA LEU A 63 11.24 -5.22 2.34
C LEU A 63 11.42 -3.79 2.85
N ARG A 64 11.81 -3.59 4.11
CA ARG A 64 12.11 -2.25 4.65
C ARG A 64 13.24 -1.56 3.90
N SER A 65 14.29 -2.30 3.54
CA SER A 65 15.39 -1.77 2.71
C SER A 65 14.91 -1.37 1.31
N ARG A 66 14.06 -2.18 0.67
CA ARG A 66 13.45 -1.84 -0.63
C ARG A 66 12.51 -0.65 -0.55
N ILE A 67 11.71 -0.54 0.51
CA ILE A 67 10.82 0.60 0.75
C ILE A 67 11.67 1.87 0.88
N SER A 68 12.73 1.85 1.68
CA SER A 68 13.66 2.98 1.79
C SER A 68 14.33 3.35 0.46
N GLN A 69 14.63 2.37 -0.40
CA GLN A 69 15.15 2.64 -1.75
C GLN A 69 14.11 3.33 -2.65
N TYR A 70 12.84 2.91 -2.59
CA TYR A 70 11.78 3.56 -3.33
C TYR A 70 11.48 4.96 -2.80
N GLU A 71 11.49 5.16 -1.48
CA GLU A 71 11.34 6.48 -0.85
C GLU A 71 12.41 7.45 -1.34
N LYS A 72 13.69 7.05 -1.32
CA LYS A 72 14.79 7.87 -1.86
C LYS A 72 14.64 8.16 -3.36
N LYS A 73 14.15 7.17 -4.13
CA LYS A 73 13.89 7.36 -5.57
C LYS A 73 12.76 8.36 -5.79
N ILE A 74 11.70 8.29 -4.99
CA ILE A 74 10.58 9.24 -5.02
C ILE A 74 11.07 10.63 -4.63
N GLU A 75 11.85 10.77 -3.56
CA GLU A 75 12.42 12.06 -3.15
C GLU A 75 13.31 12.69 -4.24
N SER A 76 14.19 11.89 -4.86
CA SER A 76 15.02 12.34 -6.00
C SER A 76 14.16 12.81 -7.17
N LEU A 77 13.16 12.02 -7.56
CA LEU A 77 12.25 12.38 -8.65
C LEU A 77 11.37 13.57 -8.30
N MET A 78 10.92 13.70 -7.05
CA MET A 78 10.18 14.86 -6.57
C MET A 78 11.06 16.10 -6.57
N SER A 79 12.34 15.96 -6.26
CA SER A 79 13.32 17.04 -6.36
C SER A 79 13.60 17.43 -7.81
N GLU A 80 13.75 16.46 -8.72
CA GLU A 80 13.91 16.69 -10.17
C GLU A 80 12.67 17.34 -10.78
N VAL A 81 11.47 16.85 -10.44
CA VAL A 81 10.20 17.45 -10.87
C VAL A 81 10.02 18.84 -10.27
N SER A 82 10.48 19.08 -9.04
CA SER A 82 10.45 20.42 -8.44
C SER A 82 11.44 21.36 -9.11
N SER A 83 12.63 20.91 -9.50
CA SER A 83 13.58 21.73 -10.25
C SER A 83 13.09 22.02 -11.67
N LEU A 84 12.47 21.04 -12.34
CA LEU A 84 11.84 21.24 -13.64
C LEU A 84 10.63 22.18 -13.53
N ARG A 85 9.85 22.09 -12.44
CA ARG A 85 8.74 23.02 -12.19
C ARG A 85 9.16 24.45 -11.89
N THR A 86 10.34 24.67 -11.30
CA THR A 86 10.89 26.03 -11.16
C THR A 86 11.41 26.62 -12.47
N GLU A 87 11.57 25.81 -13.52
CA GLU A 87 11.79 26.31 -14.89
C GLU A 87 10.45 26.63 -15.60
N ASP A 88 9.35 26.00 -15.18
CA ASP A 88 7.98 26.17 -15.74
C ASP A 88 7.04 26.98 -14.81
N ASP A 89 7.50 28.08 -14.22
CA ASP A 89 6.62 29.00 -13.47
C ASP A 89 5.75 29.84 -14.44
N PRO A 90 4.40 29.69 -14.46
CA PRO A 90 3.53 30.28 -15.48
C PRO A 90 3.31 31.80 -15.34
N GLN A 91 4.02 32.49 -14.44
CA GLN A 91 3.87 33.94 -14.22
C GLN A 91 5.01 34.79 -14.83
N GLN A 92 6.03 34.17 -15.43
CA GLN A 92 7.04 34.86 -16.25
C GLN A 92 6.98 34.50 -17.75
N VAL A 93 6.15 33.52 -18.12
CA VAL A 93 6.15 32.82 -19.42
C VAL A 93 4.95 33.23 -20.29
N THR A 94 4.27 34.35 -20.05
CA THR A 94 3.29 34.86 -21.05
C THR A 94 3.89 35.90 -21.99
N ALA A 95 4.95 36.61 -21.57
CA ALA A 95 5.60 37.60 -22.43
C ALA A 95 6.68 36.98 -23.34
N LYS A 96 7.44 36.00 -22.84
CA LYS A 96 8.55 35.39 -23.58
C LYS A 96 8.13 34.48 -24.75
N PRO A 97 7.15 33.56 -24.62
CA PRO A 97 6.75 32.74 -25.76
C PRO A 97 5.88 33.52 -26.75
N GLU A 98 5.24 34.63 -26.38
CA GLU A 98 4.57 35.50 -27.37
C GLU A 98 5.59 36.27 -28.20
N GLU A 99 6.70 36.72 -27.60
CA GLU A 99 7.83 37.33 -28.31
C GLU A 99 8.60 36.29 -29.14
N GLU A 100 8.87 35.10 -28.60
CA GLU A 100 9.51 34.00 -29.34
C GLU A 100 8.60 33.44 -30.45
N LEU A 101 7.29 33.28 -30.24
CA LEU A 101 6.36 32.87 -31.30
C LEU A 101 6.16 33.99 -32.34
N ALA A 102 6.22 35.26 -31.94
CA ALA A 102 6.18 36.39 -32.87
C ALA A 102 7.49 36.51 -33.66
N GLU A 103 8.64 36.25 -33.03
CA GLU A 103 9.95 36.16 -33.68
C GLU A 103 10.01 34.96 -34.60
N GLU A 104 9.59 33.76 -34.19
CA GLU A 104 9.48 32.57 -35.03
C GLU A 104 8.50 32.79 -36.20
N SER A 105 7.36 33.46 -35.95
CA SER A 105 6.42 33.81 -37.02
C SER A 105 7.02 34.85 -37.97
N LYS A 106 7.85 35.77 -37.47
CA LYS A 106 8.54 36.78 -38.28
C LYS A 106 9.70 36.17 -39.05
N GLU A 107 10.45 35.25 -38.47
CA GLU A 107 11.50 34.46 -39.11
C GLU A 107 10.92 33.52 -40.16
N LEU A 108 9.77 32.87 -39.91
CA LEU A 108 9.04 32.09 -40.92
C LEU A 108 8.53 32.97 -42.06
N GLN A 109 8.06 34.17 -41.75
CA GLN A 109 7.62 35.14 -42.75
C GLN A 109 8.80 35.70 -43.56
N GLU A 110 9.93 35.97 -42.92
CA GLU A 110 11.18 36.41 -43.54
C GLU A 110 11.81 35.29 -44.36
N TRP A 111 11.74 34.04 -43.89
CA TRP A 111 12.15 32.85 -44.64
C TRP A 111 11.24 32.62 -45.85
N ARG A 112 9.91 32.79 -45.71
CA ARG A 112 8.98 32.79 -46.86
C ARG A 112 9.28 33.92 -47.82
N ASN A 113 9.55 35.12 -47.33
CA ASN A 113 9.91 36.26 -48.16
C ASN A 113 11.28 36.06 -48.82
N SER A 114 12.22 35.38 -48.17
CA SER A 114 13.52 35.00 -48.73
C SER A 114 13.35 33.92 -49.80
N GLN A 115 12.50 32.92 -49.56
CA GLN A 115 12.09 31.92 -50.55
C GLN A 115 11.33 32.53 -51.72
N LEU A 116 10.45 33.51 -51.49
CA LEU A 116 9.79 34.27 -52.55
C LEU A 116 10.80 35.16 -53.28
N ARG A 117 11.77 35.78 -52.62
CA ARG A 117 12.86 36.52 -53.27
C ARG A 117 13.78 35.61 -54.08
N GLU A 118 14.05 34.39 -53.62
CA GLU A 118 14.76 33.36 -54.40
C GLU A 118 13.91 32.86 -55.58
N SER A 119 12.62 32.63 -55.36
CA SER A 119 11.70 32.15 -56.39
C SER A 119 11.39 33.22 -57.44
N ILE A 120 11.34 34.49 -57.05
CA ILE A 120 11.17 35.65 -57.95
C ILE A 120 12.52 36.06 -58.54
N GLY A 121 13.62 35.92 -57.81
CA GLY A 121 15.00 36.17 -58.24
C GLY A 121 15.50 35.16 -59.27
N ARG A 122 14.89 33.97 -59.33
CA ARG A 122 14.90 33.09 -60.51
C ARG A 122 14.00 33.68 -61.62
N LYS A 123 14.19 34.94 -61.98
CA LYS A 123 13.72 35.42 -63.28
C LYS A 123 14.61 34.77 -64.33
N LEU A 124 13.96 33.91 -65.10
CA LEU A 124 14.45 33.08 -66.20
C LEU A 124 15.26 31.85 -65.76
N PRO A 125 14.92 30.66 -66.30
CA PRO A 125 15.89 29.58 -66.30
C PRO A 125 17.13 30.08 -67.06
N ASP A 126 18.31 29.94 -66.47
CA ASP A 126 19.62 30.06 -67.12
C ASP A 126 19.81 28.96 -68.18
N GLY A 127 18.86 28.88 -69.11
CA GLY A 127 18.91 28.07 -70.31
C GLY A 127 19.52 28.81 -71.49
N PHE A 128 20.08 30.00 -71.28
CA PHE A 128 20.88 30.67 -72.30
C PHE A 128 22.17 29.88 -72.48
N PRO A 129 22.45 29.36 -73.69
CA PRO A 129 23.65 28.59 -73.96
C PRO A 129 24.89 29.38 -73.56
N LYS A 130 25.96 28.69 -73.15
CA LYS A 130 27.26 29.33 -72.92
C LYS A 130 27.82 29.96 -74.20
N ASP A 131 27.36 29.53 -75.38
CA ASP A 131 27.62 30.17 -76.69
C ASP A 131 26.44 29.98 -77.66
N PRO A 132 25.32 30.71 -77.50
CA PRO A 132 24.16 30.62 -78.41
C PRO A 132 24.54 31.08 -79.81
N GLU A 133 25.43 32.07 -79.84
CA GLU A 133 25.97 32.67 -81.04
C GLU A 133 26.85 31.69 -81.81
N LEU A 134 27.64 30.84 -81.13
CA LEU A 134 28.47 29.82 -81.79
C LEU A 134 27.63 28.72 -82.43
N LEU A 135 26.56 28.24 -81.75
CA LEU A 135 25.65 27.24 -82.32
C LEU A 135 24.89 27.82 -83.53
N LEU A 136 24.37 29.04 -83.41
CA LEU A 136 23.70 29.73 -84.52
C LEU A 136 24.65 30.03 -85.69
N GLN A 137 25.90 30.40 -85.38
CA GLN A 137 26.94 30.60 -86.38
C GLN A 137 27.25 29.30 -87.13
N LYS A 138 27.45 28.18 -86.41
CA LYS A 138 27.71 26.88 -87.02
C LYS A 138 26.53 26.35 -87.83
N LEU A 139 25.31 26.72 -87.44
CA LEU A 139 24.09 26.42 -88.21
C LEU A 139 24.06 27.17 -89.54
N ARG A 140 24.35 28.48 -89.52
CA ARG A 140 24.48 29.28 -90.75
C ARG A 140 25.61 28.80 -91.65
N GLU A 141 26.75 28.40 -91.08
CA GLU A 141 27.88 27.82 -91.83
C GLU A 141 27.49 26.50 -92.48
N ALA A 142 26.83 25.59 -91.75
CA ALA A 142 26.34 24.33 -92.30
C ALA A 142 25.29 24.54 -93.40
N GLU A 143 24.41 25.54 -93.27
CA GLU A 143 23.45 25.92 -94.32
C GLU A 143 24.15 26.50 -95.57
N ALA A 144 25.17 27.35 -95.38
CA ALA A 144 25.94 27.91 -96.48
C ALA A 144 26.72 26.84 -97.25
N ASP A 145 27.35 25.90 -96.54
CA ASP A 145 28.08 24.78 -97.14
C ASP A 145 27.13 23.81 -97.85
N ALA A 146 25.97 23.51 -97.26
CA ALA A 146 24.92 22.72 -97.89
C ALA A 146 24.45 23.36 -99.19
N ALA A 147 24.21 24.69 -99.17
CA ALA A 147 23.79 25.44 -100.35
C ALA A 147 24.89 25.48 -101.42
N ALA A 148 26.17 25.59 -101.03
CA ALA A 148 27.29 25.54 -101.95
C ALA A 148 27.43 24.16 -102.62
N ALA A 149 27.30 23.08 -101.85
CA ALA A 149 27.29 21.70 -102.35
C ALA A 149 26.09 21.46 -103.29
N ALA A 150 24.89 21.89 -102.91
CA ALA A 150 23.68 21.76 -103.74
C ALA A 150 23.79 22.53 -105.08
N LYS A 151 24.35 23.74 -105.05
CA LYS A 151 24.67 24.51 -106.27
C LYS A 151 25.67 23.77 -107.15
N GLN A 152 26.70 23.15 -106.55
CA GLN A 152 27.68 22.37 -107.30
C GLN A 152 27.11 21.10 -107.92
N VAL A 153 26.21 20.40 -107.22
CA VAL A 153 25.47 19.25 -107.77
C VAL A 153 24.65 19.68 -108.99
N SER A 154 24.00 20.84 -108.91
CA SER A 154 23.19 21.38 -110.02
C SER A 154 24.06 21.75 -111.22
N ALA A 155 25.21 22.41 -111.00
CA ALA A 155 26.18 22.74 -112.04
C ALA A 155 26.81 21.49 -112.69
N LEU A 156 27.15 20.46 -111.89
CA LEU A 156 27.65 19.18 -112.40
C LEU A 156 26.60 18.47 -113.26
N LYS A 157 25.32 18.47 -112.84
CA LYS A 157 24.21 17.90 -113.62
C LYS A 157 24.06 18.60 -114.97
N GLU A 158 24.08 19.93 -115.00
CA GLU A 158 24.03 20.71 -116.25
C GLU A 158 25.23 20.43 -117.17
N TYR A 159 26.43 20.28 -116.60
CA TYR A 159 27.64 19.94 -117.35
C TYR A 159 27.55 18.53 -117.97
N ILE A 160 27.04 17.55 -117.22
CA ILE A 160 26.77 16.18 -117.72
C ILE A 160 25.72 16.19 -118.83
N CYS A 161 24.64 16.98 -118.69
CA CYS A 161 23.63 17.14 -119.75
C CYS A 161 24.22 17.70 -121.05
N LYS A 162 25.21 18.61 -120.96
CA LYS A 162 25.92 19.18 -122.14
C LYS A 162 26.94 18.22 -122.75
N LEU A 163 27.49 17.30 -121.96
CA LEU A 163 28.45 16.27 -122.40
C LEU A 163 27.79 15.11 -123.17
N GLY A 164 26.47 14.92 -123.05
CA GLY A 164 25.71 13.80 -123.65
C GLY A 164 25.90 13.62 -125.16
N ASP A 165 26.34 14.66 -125.87
CA ASP A 165 26.49 14.66 -127.33
C ASP A 165 27.96 14.72 -127.82
N SER A 166 28.98 14.76 -126.94
CA SER A 166 30.38 14.96 -127.36
C SER A 166 31.42 14.15 -126.57
N LYS A 167 32.19 13.30 -127.27
CA LYS A 167 33.12 12.30 -126.69
C LYS A 167 34.48 12.86 -126.21
N ILE A 168 34.78 14.14 -126.43
CA ILE A 168 36.16 14.69 -126.32
C ILE A 168 36.41 15.51 -125.03
N MET A 169 35.38 15.80 -124.22
CA MET A 169 35.46 16.78 -123.12
C MET A 169 35.47 16.19 -121.70
N TRP A 170 35.98 14.98 -121.50
CA TRP A 170 35.98 14.29 -120.19
C TRP A 170 36.88 14.92 -119.11
N SER A 171 37.93 15.65 -119.49
CA SER A 171 38.88 16.25 -118.53
C SER A 171 38.26 17.35 -117.63
N GLY A 172 37.24 18.05 -118.11
CA GLY A 172 36.50 19.01 -117.30
C GLY A 172 35.56 18.36 -116.28
N LEU A 173 35.19 17.08 -116.48
CA LEU A 173 34.32 16.35 -115.56
C LEU A 173 35.06 15.98 -114.28
N ASP A 174 36.33 15.58 -114.39
CA ASP A 174 37.17 15.28 -113.23
C ASP A 174 37.34 16.52 -112.33
N GLN A 175 37.53 17.69 -112.93
CA GLN A 175 37.62 18.95 -112.16
C GLN A 175 36.30 19.31 -111.47
N GLN A 176 35.15 19.09 -112.12
CA GLN A 176 33.83 19.34 -111.51
C GLN A 176 33.49 18.34 -110.40
N LYS A 177 33.96 17.09 -110.54
CA LYS A 177 33.83 16.03 -109.53
C LYS A 177 34.65 16.36 -108.27
N GLU A 178 35.91 16.74 -108.42
CA GLU A 178 36.76 17.14 -107.30
C GLU A 178 36.18 18.36 -106.55
N LEU A 179 35.64 19.34 -107.29
CA LEU A 179 34.98 20.50 -106.68
C LEU A 179 33.72 20.13 -105.90
N LEU A 180 32.97 19.11 -106.34
CA LEU A 180 31.81 18.62 -105.60
C LEU A 180 32.23 17.87 -104.34
N LEU A 181 33.26 17.02 -104.42
CA LEU A 181 33.80 16.30 -103.28
C LEU A 181 34.29 17.26 -102.20
N GLY A 182 35.04 18.30 -102.57
CA GLY A 182 35.49 19.32 -101.62
C GLY A 182 34.34 20.08 -100.94
N LYS A 183 33.26 20.37 -101.65
CA LYS A 183 32.07 21.03 -101.07
C LYS A 183 31.25 20.11 -100.17
N LEU A 184 31.15 18.83 -100.50
CA LEU A 184 30.51 17.83 -99.64
C LEU A 184 31.33 17.57 -98.38
N GLU A 185 32.66 17.51 -98.48
CA GLU A 185 33.55 17.37 -97.33
C GLU A 185 33.43 18.57 -96.37
N ALA A 186 33.40 19.79 -96.88
CA ALA A 186 33.15 20.99 -96.09
C ALA A 186 31.80 20.92 -95.34
N PHE A 187 30.72 20.56 -96.05
CA PHE A 187 29.40 20.35 -95.46
C PHE A 187 29.38 19.24 -94.40
N GLU A 188 30.08 18.12 -94.63
CA GLU A 188 30.17 17.04 -93.66
C GLU A 188 30.88 17.48 -92.38
N VAL A 189 31.98 18.22 -92.50
CA VAL A 189 32.74 18.74 -91.35
C VAL A 189 31.89 19.71 -90.53
N THR A 190 31.19 20.65 -91.17
CA THR A 190 30.32 21.60 -90.47
C THR A 190 29.08 20.94 -89.87
N ASN A 191 28.49 19.94 -90.54
CA ASN A 191 27.37 19.16 -89.99
C ASN A 191 27.79 18.31 -88.79
N ARG A 192 28.98 17.68 -88.82
CA ARG A 192 29.53 16.95 -87.66
C ARG A 192 29.73 17.88 -86.47
N ALA A 193 30.33 19.06 -86.68
CA ALA A 193 30.52 20.07 -85.63
C ALA A 193 29.19 20.52 -85.01
N LEU A 194 28.17 20.79 -85.83
CA LEU A 194 26.82 21.14 -85.37
C LEU A 194 26.16 20.02 -84.56
N ARG A 195 26.28 18.76 -85.01
CA ARG A 195 25.75 17.60 -84.26
C ARG A 195 26.44 17.42 -82.90
N HIS A 196 27.73 17.76 -82.79
CA HIS A 196 28.43 17.76 -81.50
C HIS A 196 27.87 18.82 -80.55
N LEU A 197 27.76 20.07 -81.01
CA LEU A 197 27.21 21.16 -80.20
C LEU A 197 25.76 20.89 -79.76
N LEU A 198 24.93 20.29 -80.63
CA LEU A 198 23.55 19.91 -80.29
C LEU A 198 23.48 18.78 -79.24
N ARG A 199 24.45 17.87 -79.21
CA ARG A 199 24.52 16.81 -78.18
C ARG A 199 24.96 17.38 -76.83
N GLU A 200 25.99 18.20 -76.83
CA GLU A 200 26.45 18.92 -75.63
C GLU A 200 25.33 19.79 -75.04
N GLN A 201 24.51 20.42 -75.88
CA GLN A 201 23.33 21.17 -75.44
C GLN A 201 22.27 20.27 -74.79
N ARG A 202 22.06 19.05 -75.28
CA ARG A 202 21.11 18.09 -74.67
C ARG A 202 21.63 17.51 -73.36
N GLU A 203 22.93 17.24 -73.28
CA GLU A 203 23.60 16.74 -72.07
C GLU A 203 23.68 17.82 -70.97
N SER A 204 23.76 19.10 -71.35
CA SER A 204 23.62 20.24 -70.44
C SER A 204 22.18 20.46 -69.97
N GLN A 205 21.19 20.10 -70.79
CA GLN A 205 19.76 20.29 -70.53
C GLN A 205 19.08 19.20 -69.70
N VAL A 206 19.67 18.00 -69.57
CA VAL A 206 19.25 17.08 -68.49
C VAL A 206 19.78 17.66 -67.19
N PRO A 207 18.95 18.29 -66.34
CA PRO A 207 19.49 19.07 -65.25
C PRO A 207 20.03 18.08 -64.24
N LYS A 208 21.36 18.06 -64.07
CA LYS A 208 22.02 17.42 -62.92
C LYS A 208 21.36 17.84 -61.59
N VAL A 209 20.73 19.01 -61.59
CA VAL A 209 19.87 19.53 -60.52
C VAL A 209 18.62 18.67 -60.28
N LEU A 210 17.92 18.20 -61.32
CA LEU A 210 16.75 17.33 -61.18
C LEU A 210 17.14 15.95 -60.64
N VAL A 211 18.28 15.40 -61.09
CA VAL A 211 18.79 14.12 -60.57
C VAL A 211 19.16 14.24 -59.09
N LYS A 212 19.85 15.32 -58.70
CA LYS A 212 20.16 15.59 -57.29
C LYS A 212 18.89 15.78 -56.45
N LYS A 213 17.92 16.54 -56.95
CA LYS A 213 16.61 16.73 -56.28
C LYS A 213 15.86 15.41 -56.12
N LEU A 214 15.88 14.53 -57.11
CA LEU A 214 15.28 13.21 -57.00
C LEU A 214 15.98 12.35 -55.96
N GLN A 215 17.32 12.35 -55.94
CA GLN A 215 18.09 11.63 -54.92
C GLN A 215 17.88 12.19 -53.51
N GLU A 216 17.73 13.51 -53.36
CA GLU A 216 17.37 14.15 -52.09
C GLU A 216 15.97 13.72 -51.64
N LYS A 217 14.98 13.72 -52.54
CA LYS A 217 13.63 13.26 -52.23
C LYS A 217 13.56 11.77 -51.94
N GLU A 218 14.36 10.94 -52.59
CA GLU A 218 14.49 9.50 -52.28
C GLU A 218 15.09 9.28 -50.88
N LYS A 219 16.08 10.08 -50.47
CA LYS A 219 16.64 10.05 -49.11
C LYS A 219 15.64 10.54 -48.07
N GLU A 220 14.92 11.62 -48.35
CA GLU A 220 13.85 12.11 -47.48
C GLU A 220 12.74 11.06 -47.32
N LEU A 221 12.32 10.41 -48.41
CA LEU A 221 11.33 9.32 -48.36
C LEU A 221 11.84 8.12 -47.55
N HIS A 222 13.11 7.74 -47.70
CA HIS A 222 13.70 6.69 -46.86
C HIS A 222 13.72 7.07 -45.38
N GLN A 223 14.10 8.31 -45.05
CA GLN A 223 14.11 8.80 -43.67
C GLN A 223 12.70 8.80 -43.05
N LEU A 224 11.71 9.31 -43.79
CA LEU A 224 10.31 9.29 -43.36
C LEU A 224 9.78 7.85 -43.20
N SER A 225 10.17 6.92 -44.08
CA SER A 225 9.80 5.51 -43.93
C SER A 225 10.40 4.90 -42.67
N THR A 226 11.69 5.17 -42.38
CA THR A 226 12.32 4.68 -41.14
C THR A 226 11.73 5.28 -39.88
N GLN A 227 11.34 6.56 -39.91
CA GLN A 227 10.65 7.21 -38.80
C GLN A 227 9.28 6.57 -38.58
N LEU A 228 8.50 6.35 -39.65
CA LEU A 228 7.20 5.69 -39.57
C LEU A 228 7.32 4.26 -39.02
N ASP A 229 8.35 3.51 -39.41
CA ASP A 229 8.57 2.15 -38.89
C ASP A 229 9.03 2.16 -37.42
N SER A 230 9.79 3.17 -36.99
CA SER A 230 10.12 3.39 -35.57
C SER A 230 8.89 3.80 -34.74
N GLU A 231 7.95 4.53 -35.35
CA GLU A 231 6.64 4.89 -34.78
C GLU A 231 5.60 3.76 -34.86
N LYS A 232 5.91 2.62 -35.51
CA LYS A 232 5.09 1.37 -35.45
C LYS A 232 5.51 0.40 -34.34
N VAL A 233 6.65 0.65 -33.70
CA VAL A 233 7.07 -0.02 -32.46
C VAL A 233 6.15 0.22 -31.23
N PRO A 234 5.29 1.27 -31.11
CA PRO A 234 4.43 1.41 -29.95
C PRO A 234 3.34 0.33 -29.88
N GLU A 235 3.06 -0.43 -30.94
CA GLU A 235 2.15 -1.58 -30.83
C GLU A 235 2.76 -2.71 -29.97
N THR A 236 4.06 -2.99 -30.10
CA THR A 236 4.73 -3.99 -29.26
C THR A 236 4.94 -3.48 -27.84
N VAL A 237 5.35 -2.22 -27.67
CA VAL A 237 5.49 -1.59 -26.34
C VAL A 237 4.14 -1.46 -25.63
N SER A 238 3.06 -1.14 -26.36
CA SER A 238 1.70 -1.10 -25.83
C SER A 238 1.21 -2.49 -25.43
N ALA A 239 1.50 -3.52 -26.23
CA ALA A 239 1.20 -4.91 -25.90
C ALA A 239 1.93 -5.36 -24.63
N ASP A 240 3.23 -5.09 -24.51
CA ASP A 240 4.03 -5.41 -23.32
C ASP A 240 3.52 -4.67 -22.08
N LEU A 241 3.17 -3.39 -22.21
CA LEU A 241 2.56 -2.62 -21.12
C LEU A 241 1.22 -3.22 -20.71
N SER A 242 0.37 -3.59 -21.67
CA SER A 242 -0.94 -4.21 -21.39
C SER A 242 -0.77 -5.55 -20.66
N GLN A 243 0.19 -6.37 -21.08
CA GLN A 243 0.49 -7.65 -20.44
C GLN A 243 1.01 -7.46 -19.01
N ASN A 244 1.85 -6.44 -18.77
CA ASN A 244 2.34 -6.10 -17.44
C ASN A 244 1.21 -5.59 -16.53
N LEU A 245 0.28 -4.79 -17.08
CA LEU A 245 -0.91 -4.34 -16.34
C LEU A 245 -1.83 -5.52 -15.99
N ASP A 246 -2.02 -6.47 -16.90
CA ASP A 246 -2.81 -7.67 -16.62
C ASP A 246 -2.14 -8.59 -15.60
N ALA A 247 -0.82 -8.76 -15.67
CA ALA A 247 -0.05 -9.52 -14.69
C ALA A 247 -0.11 -8.89 -13.30
N THR A 248 0.02 -7.57 -13.20
CA THR A 248 -0.11 -6.85 -11.92
C THR A 248 -1.53 -6.91 -11.38
N ARG A 249 -2.55 -6.77 -12.23
CA ARG A 249 -3.97 -6.96 -11.86
C ARG A 249 -4.23 -8.36 -11.31
N ALA A 250 -3.74 -9.40 -11.99
CA ALA A 250 -3.89 -10.79 -11.56
C ALA A 250 -3.19 -11.02 -10.21
N ARG A 251 -1.98 -10.47 -10.02
CA ARG A 251 -1.25 -10.54 -8.75
C ARG A 251 -2.03 -9.89 -7.61
N LEU A 252 -2.56 -8.68 -7.83
CA LEU A 252 -3.35 -7.96 -6.82
C LEU A 252 -4.66 -8.69 -6.49
N GLN A 253 -5.37 -9.23 -7.49
CA GLN A 253 -6.55 -10.08 -7.25
C GLN A 253 -6.19 -11.33 -6.44
N GLY A 254 -5.04 -11.96 -6.72
CA GLY A 254 -4.55 -13.09 -5.94
C GLY A 254 -4.24 -12.72 -4.49
N GLN A 255 -3.63 -11.56 -4.24
CA GLN A 255 -3.37 -11.05 -2.89
C GLN A 255 -4.67 -10.75 -2.15
N LEU A 256 -5.65 -10.13 -2.82
CA LEU A 256 -6.96 -9.83 -2.25
C LEU A 256 -7.64 -11.13 -1.80
N ARG A 257 -7.74 -12.14 -2.67
CA ARG A 257 -8.32 -13.45 -2.32
C ARG A 257 -7.61 -14.12 -1.14
N ARG A 258 -6.27 -14.04 -1.09
CA ARG A 258 -5.50 -14.58 0.05
C ARG A 258 -5.81 -13.83 1.36
N LYS A 259 -5.97 -12.50 1.30
CA LYS A 259 -6.33 -11.69 2.47
C LYS A 259 -7.78 -11.93 2.90
N GLU A 260 -8.71 -12.05 1.94
CA GLU A 260 -10.10 -12.45 2.19
C GLU A 260 -10.19 -13.83 2.86
N ALA A 261 -9.44 -14.82 2.37
CA ALA A 261 -9.39 -16.15 2.98
C ALA A 261 -8.83 -16.11 4.42
N LYS A 262 -7.78 -15.31 4.66
CA LYS A 262 -7.24 -15.10 6.02
C LYS A 262 -8.26 -14.42 6.93
N ASN A 263 -8.95 -13.39 6.44
CA ASN A 263 -10.00 -12.70 7.19
C ASN A 263 -11.14 -13.66 7.55
N ASN A 264 -11.62 -14.45 6.60
CA ASN A 264 -12.64 -15.49 6.84
C ASN A 264 -12.18 -16.50 7.90
N ARG A 265 -10.91 -16.93 7.87
CA ARG A 265 -10.35 -17.80 8.93
C ARG A 265 -10.35 -17.13 10.29
N LEU A 266 -9.93 -15.86 10.37
CA LEU A 266 -9.94 -15.09 11.62
C LEU A 266 -11.37 -14.89 12.15
N ILE A 267 -12.35 -14.60 11.29
CA ILE A 267 -13.76 -14.50 11.67
C ILE A 267 -14.25 -15.80 12.32
N VAL A 268 -13.90 -16.96 11.74
CA VAL A 268 -14.27 -18.26 12.32
C VAL A 268 -13.60 -18.47 13.68
N GLN A 269 -12.33 -18.09 13.83
CA GLN A 269 -11.60 -18.19 15.10
C GLN A 269 -12.20 -17.27 16.18
N ILE A 270 -12.51 -16.03 15.83
CA ILE A 270 -13.17 -15.07 16.75
C ILE A 270 -14.49 -15.66 17.22
N LYS A 271 -15.34 -16.12 16.30
CA LYS A 271 -16.62 -16.76 16.64
C LYS A 271 -16.46 -18.01 17.51
N SER A 272 -15.37 -18.77 17.36
CA SER A 272 -15.12 -19.91 18.26
C SER A 272 -14.70 -19.48 19.65
N LEU A 273 -13.86 -18.44 19.75
CA LEU A 273 -13.42 -17.89 21.03
C LEU A 273 -14.58 -17.21 21.78
N GLU A 274 -15.43 -16.48 21.07
CA GLU A 274 -16.66 -15.88 21.64
C GLU A 274 -17.60 -16.93 22.24
N ARG A 275 -17.77 -18.07 21.54
CA ARG A 275 -18.57 -19.20 22.04
C ARG A 275 -17.94 -19.82 23.29
N ALA A 276 -16.63 -20.03 23.30
CA ALA A 276 -15.92 -20.56 24.47
C ALA A 276 -15.99 -19.59 25.66
N ALA A 277 -15.81 -18.28 25.42
CA ALA A 277 -15.94 -17.26 26.46
C ALA A 277 -17.37 -17.23 27.04
N SER A 278 -18.39 -17.33 26.19
CA SER A 278 -19.80 -17.39 26.63
C SER A 278 -20.07 -18.65 27.47
N GLN A 279 -19.48 -19.79 27.11
CA GLN A 279 -19.57 -21.03 27.90
C GLN A 279 -18.92 -20.87 29.27
N HIS A 280 -17.70 -20.32 29.33
CA HIS A 280 -17.01 -20.10 30.60
C HIS A 280 -17.71 -19.10 31.51
N LEU A 281 -18.35 -18.06 30.94
CA LEU A 281 -19.18 -17.15 31.72
C LEU A 281 -20.38 -17.88 32.35
N ALA A 282 -21.07 -18.73 31.59
CA ALA A 282 -22.17 -19.54 32.12
C ALA A 282 -21.71 -20.53 33.20
N GLU A 283 -20.55 -21.17 33.02
CA GLU A 283 -19.94 -22.05 34.03
C GLU A 283 -19.58 -21.27 35.30
N ALA A 284 -19.00 -20.07 35.17
CA ALA A 284 -18.65 -19.21 36.30
C ALA A 284 -19.90 -18.75 37.07
N GLU A 285 -20.97 -18.38 36.36
CA GLU A 285 -22.27 -18.04 36.95
C GLU A 285 -22.86 -19.22 37.72
N GLN A 286 -22.81 -20.43 37.17
CA GLN A 286 -23.28 -21.64 37.86
C GLN A 286 -22.48 -21.90 39.14
N VAL A 287 -21.16 -21.79 39.10
CA VAL A 287 -20.30 -21.95 40.28
C VAL A 287 -20.57 -20.86 41.32
N ALA A 288 -20.76 -19.61 40.89
CA ALA A 288 -21.11 -18.51 41.78
C ALA A 288 -22.46 -18.75 42.48
N GLN A 289 -23.46 -19.27 41.76
CA GLN A 289 -24.75 -19.66 42.34
C GLN A 289 -24.61 -20.80 43.34
N GLN A 290 -23.81 -21.84 43.02
CA GLN A 290 -23.54 -22.95 43.94
C GLN A 290 -22.85 -22.48 45.22
N LEU A 291 -21.84 -21.60 45.09
CA LEU A 291 -21.17 -21.00 46.24
C LEU A 291 -22.13 -20.15 47.08
N GLY A 292 -23.05 -19.42 46.44
CA GLY A 292 -24.09 -18.66 47.12
C GLY A 292 -24.99 -19.55 47.98
N ARG A 293 -25.46 -20.68 47.43
CA ARG A 293 -26.29 -21.65 48.18
C ARG A 293 -25.52 -22.27 49.34
N ALA A 294 -24.29 -22.73 49.11
CA ALA A 294 -23.47 -23.33 50.17
C ALA A 294 -23.17 -22.34 51.31
N LYS A 295 -23.00 -21.05 51.00
CA LYS A 295 -22.85 -19.99 52.02
C LYS A 295 -24.13 -19.83 52.85
N GLN A 296 -25.30 -19.78 52.22
CA GLN A 296 -26.59 -19.70 52.91
C GLN A 296 -26.80 -20.91 53.83
N GLU A 297 -26.55 -22.12 53.33
CA GLU A 297 -26.63 -23.34 54.13
C GLU A 297 -25.68 -23.30 55.34
N ALA A 298 -24.44 -22.85 55.15
CA ALA A 298 -23.48 -22.70 56.24
C ALA A 298 -23.91 -21.64 57.28
N GLU A 299 -24.54 -20.55 56.85
CA GLU A 299 -25.10 -19.52 57.74
C GLU A 299 -26.29 -20.09 58.56
N GLU A 300 -27.19 -20.84 57.91
CA GLU A 300 -28.30 -21.51 58.58
C GLU A 300 -27.83 -22.55 59.60
N GLU A 301 -26.83 -23.36 59.26
CA GLU A 301 -26.18 -24.30 60.18
C GLU A 301 -25.52 -23.57 61.36
N GLN A 302 -24.84 -22.45 61.10
CA GLN A 302 -24.23 -21.64 62.14
C GLN A 302 -25.29 -21.09 63.10
N GLU A 303 -26.43 -20.62 62.61
CA GLU A 303 -27.55 -20.18 63.43
C GLU A 303 -28.18 -21.31 64.23
N ALA A 304 -28.38 -22.47 63.60
CA ALA A 304 -28.90 -23.67 64.27
C ALA A 304 -27.98 -24.12 65.42
N LEU A 305 -26.66 -24.11 65.19
CA LEU A 305 -25.65 -24.40 66.22
C LEU A 305 -25.67 -23.38 67.36
N LYS A 306 -25.82 -22.08 67.06
CA LYS A 306 -25.97 -21.03 68.09
C LYS A 306 -27.21 -21.27 68.96
N ARG A 307 -28.36 -21.58 68.34
CA ARG A 307 -29.61 -21.90 69.06
C ARG A 307 -29.45 -23.16 69.93
N ALA A 308 -28.85 -24.22 69.39
CA ALA A 308 -28.60 -25.45 70.13
C ALA A 308 -27.68 -25.22 71.34
N SER A 309 -26.62 -24.43 71.17
CA SER A 309 -25.70 -24.04 72.24
C SER A 309 -26.41 -23.25 73.36
N GLN A 310 -27.28 -22.29 72.99
CA GLN A 310 -28.08 -21.54 73.97
C GLN A 310 -29.02 -22.44 74.78
N VAL A 311 -29.68 -23.41 74.13
CA VAL A 311 -30.54 -24.38 74.81
C VAL A 311 -29.72 -25.24 75.79
N GLN A 312 -28.52 -25.68 75.39
CA GLN A 312 -27.64 -26.43 76.28
C GLN A 312 -27.19 -25.59 77.48
N LYS A 313 -26.85 -24.32 77.27
CA LYS A 313 -26.52 -23.39 78.36
C LYS A 313 -27.66 -23.25 79.37
N GLN A 314 -28.88 -23.02 78.91
CA GLN A 314 -30.07 -22.93 79.78
C GLN A 314 -30.39 -24.25 80.51
N ARG A 315 -30.04 -25.40 79.92
CA ARG A 315 -30.17 -26.71 80.60
C ARG A 315 -29.12 -26.85 81.69
N ALA A 316 -27.87 -26.49 81.41
CA ALA A 316 -26.78 -26.49 82.39
C ALA A 316 -27.11 -25.58 83.59
N GLU A 317 -27.56 -24.35 83.34
CA GLU A 317 -27.97 -23.39 84.38
C GLU A 317 -29.10 -23.94 85.27
N ARG A 318 -30.08 -24.65 84.68
CA ARG A 318 -31.15 -25.32 85.44
C ARG A 318 -30.62 -26.48 86.27
N CYS A 319 -29.72 -27.30 85.71
CA CYS A 319 -29.10 -28.40 86.43
C CYS A 319 -28.25 -27.89 87.60
N GLU A 320 -27.46 -26.83 87.38
CA GLU A 320 -26.70 -26.14 88.43
C GLU A 320 -27.64 -25.65 89.53
N GLY A 321 -28.72 -24.94 89.19
CA GLY A 321 -29.72 -24.51 90.17
C GLY A 321 -30.36 -25.65 90.96
N THR A 322 -30.64 -26.80 90.33
CA THR A 322 -31.13 -27.99 91.07
C THR A 322 -30.05 -28.62 91.95
N ALA A 323 -28.79 -28.63 91.51
CA ALA A 323 -27.68 -29.16 92.30
C ALA A 323 -27.42 -28.28 93.54
N ASP A 324 -27.50 -26.96 93.38
CA ASP A 324 -27.38 -26.00 94.49
C ASP A 324 -28.52 -26.18 95.50
N GLN A 325 -29.76 -26.35 95.03
CA GLN A 325 -30.91 -26.63 95.90
C GLN A 325 -30.73 -27.92 96.70
N LEU A 326 -30.32 -29.02 96.04
CA LEU A 326 -30.05 -30.28 96.71
C LEU A 326 -28.88 -30.16 97.70
N SER A 327 -27.83 -29.42 97.35
CA SER A 327 -26.69 -29.14 98.22
C SER A 327 -27.12 -28.36 99.47
N ALA A 328 -27.97 -27.35 99.32
CA ALA A 328 -28.55 -26.61 100.44
C ALA A 328 -29.45 -27.50 101.32
N GLN A 329 -30.27 -28.38 100.71
CA GLN A 329 -31.09 -29.34 101.45
C GLN A 329 -30.23 -30.34 102.24
N LEU A 330 -29.13 -30.83 101.66
CA LEU A 330 -28.17 -31.68 102.36
C LEU A 330 -27.55 -30.92 103.53
N LEU A 331 -27.05 -29.70 103.32
CA LEU A 331 -26.50 -28.85 104.39
C LEU A 331 -27.51 -28.62 105.53
N GLN A 332 -28.79 -28.40 105.21
CA GLN A 332 -29.83 -28.20 106.22
C GLN A 332 -30.15 -29.48 107.01
N ARG A 333 -30.19 -30.64 106.35
CA ARG A 333 -30.48 -31.94 107.00
C ARG A 333 -29.30 -32.47 107.81
N VAL A 334 -28.11 -32.29 107.27
CA VAL A 334 -26.88 -32.88 107.79
C VAL A 334 -26.24 -31.92 108.80
N GLY A 335 -26.40 -30.60 108.67
CA GLY A 335 -25.86 -29.58 109.58
C GLY A 335 -26.19 -29.74 111.07
N PRO A 336 -27.44 -30.04 111.49
CA PRO A 336 -27.78 -30.12 112.92
C PRO A 336 -27.53 -31.48 113.59
N THR A 337 -27.15 -32.53 112.86
CA THR A 337 -26.99 -33.90 113.41
C THR A 337 -25.54 -34.36 113.63
N TRP A 338 -24.52 -33.49 113.58
CA TRP A 338 -23.13 -33.88 113.86
C TRP A 338 -22.72 -33.60 115.30
N PRO A 339 -22.60 -34.61 116.20
CA PRO A 339 -22.20 -34.44 117.59
C PRO A 339 -20.69 -34.68 117.78
N HIS A 340 -19.87 -34.34 116.78
CA HIS A 340 -18.41 -34.44 116.86
C HIS A 340 -17.76 -33.12 116.46
N GLY A 341 -18.23 -32.01 117.03
CA GLY A 341 -17.64 -30.68 116.81
C GLY A 341 -16.13 -30.64 117.06
N GLY A 342 -15.61 -31.44 118.00
CA GLY A 342 -14.16 -31.57 118.24
C GLY A 342 -13.40 -32.36 117.16
N ARG A 343 -13.98 -33.44 116.64
CA ARG A 343 -13.34 -34.23 115.57
C ARG A 343 -13.51 -33.56 114.21
N ILE A 344 -14.56 -32.77 114.04
CA ILE A 344 -14.80 -31.92 112.88
C ILE A 344 -13.91 -30.68 112.96
N SER A 345 -13.68 -30.05 114.12
CA SER A 345 -12.68 -28.99 114.23
C SER A 345 -11.29 -29.53 113.91
N ASP A 346 -10.92 -30.72 114.40
CA ASP A 346 -9.62 -31.33 114.09
C ASP A 346 -9.49 -31.68 112.59
N LEU A 347 -10.55 -32.22 111.96
CA LEU A 347 -10.57 -32.49 110.53
C LEU A 347 -10.68 -31.20 109.69
N THR A 348 -11.29 -30.15 110.22
CA THR A 348 -11.38 -28.83 109.58
C THR A 348 -10.04 -28.14 109.66
N ASP A 349 -9.32 -28.24 110.77
CA ASP A 349 -7.94 -27.75 110.92
C ASP A 349 -6.98 -28.55 110.04
N GLN A 350 -7.18 -29.86 109.88
CA GLN A 350 -6.42 -30.68 108.91
C GLN A 350 -6.75 -30.33 107.46
N LEU A 351 -8.02 -30.12 107.12
CA LEU A 351 -8.43 -29.69 105.78
C LEU A 351 -7.99 -28.26 105.48
N GLN A 352 -7.97 -27.38 106.50
CA GLN A 352 -7.48 -26.02 106.41
C GLN A 352 -5.96 -26.03 106.25
N ALA A 353 -5.24 -26.89 106.96
CA ALA A 353 -3.80 -27.09 106.76
C ALA A 353 -3.48 -27.66 105.37
N ILE A 354 -4.29 -28.59 104.84
CA ILE A 354 -4.15 -29.11 103.47
C ILE A 354 -4.55 -28.05 102.44
N GLN A 355 -5.59 -27.25 102.68
CA GLN A 355 -5.97 -26.14 101.82
C GLN A 355 -4.94 -25.03 101.84
N ASP A 356 -4.35 -24.71 102.98
CA ASP A 356 -3.31 -23.69 103.11
C ASP A 356 -1.99 -24.21 102.52
N SER A 357 -1.67 -25.50 102.65
CA SER A 357 -0.57 -26.15 101.89
C SER A 357 -0.84 -26.08 100.38
N GLY A 358 -2.04 -26.44 99.93
CA GLY A 358 -2.42 -26.38 98.52
C GLY A 358 -2.49 -24.94 98.00
N ARG A 359 -2.85 -23.97 98.84
CA ARG A 359 -2.79 -22.53 98.52
C ARG A 359 -1.35 -22.07 98.43
N LEU A 360 -0.46 -22.49 99.32
CA LEU A 360 0.97 -22.19 99.25
C LEU A 360 1.63 -22.87 98.06
N GLU A 361 1.25 -24.10 97.70
CA GLU A 361 1.69 -24.81 96.50
C GLU A 361 1.15 -24.14 95.24
N ASN A 362 -0.13 -23.77 95.20
CA ASN A 362 -0.70 -23.01 94.09
C ASN A 362 -0.09 -21.62 93.99
N GLN A 363 0.21 -20.96 95.11
CA GLN A 363 0.92 -19.69 95.14
C GLN A 363 2.35 -19.87 94.63
N ALA A 364 3.05 -20.93 95.02
CA ALA A 364 4.37 -21.26 94.49
C ALA A 364 4.33 -21.62 92.99
N LEU A 365 3.27 -22.30 92.53
CA LEU A 365 3.04 -22.58 91.11
C LEU A 365 2.67 -21.30 90.34
N LEU A 366 1.92 -20.39 90.94
CA LEU A 366 1.59 -19.08 90.38
C LEU A 366 2.85 -18.21 90.32
N ASP A 367 3.67 -18.18 91.37
CA ASP A 367 4.95 -17.49 91.39
C ASP A 367 5.90 -18.10 90.35
N ARG A 368 5.85 -19.43 90.16
CA ARG A 368 6.60 -20.11 89.10
C ARG A 368 6.04 -19.84 87.71
N LEU A 369 4.73 -19.73 87.54
CA LEU A 369 4.09 -19.32 86.29
C LEU A 369 4.37 -17.84 85.99
N GLN A 370 4.38 -16.97 87.00
CA GLN A 370 4.76 -15.57 86.88
C GLN A 370 6.24 -15.45 86.56
N ALA A 371 7.12 -16.25 87.18
CA ALA A 371 8.53 -16.33 86.84
C ALA A 371 8.73 -16.87 85.41
N LEU A 372 7.97 -17.87 84.98
CA LEU A 372 7.98 -18.38 83.60
C LEU A 372 7.38 -17.38 82.60
N THR A 373 6.39 -16.59 83.01
CA THR A 373 5.79 -15.53 82.19
C THR A 373 6.71 -14.33 82.11
N ALA A 374 7.42 -13.99 83.19
CA ALA A 374 8.50 -13.01 83.22
C ALA A 374 9.70 -13.49 82.40
N GLN A 375 10.05 -14.78 82.44
CA GLN A 375 11.04 -15.39 81.56
C GLN A 375 10.57 -15.40 80.11
N LYS A 376 9.29 -15.64 79.82
CA LYS A 376 8.71 -15.53 78.46
C LYS A 376 8.69 -14.09 77.98
N ALA A 377 8.42 -13.12 78.86
CA ALA A 377 8.46 -11.69 78.55
C ALA A 377 9.91 -11.21 78.35
N ALA A 378 10.85 -11.66 79.19
CA ALA A 378 12.28 -11.43 79.02
C ALA A 378 12.79 -12.09 77.74
N ALA A 379 12.36 -13.32 77.43
CA ALA A 379 12.64 -13.99 76.17
C ALA A 379 12.02 -13.25 74.98
N GLN A 380 10.83 -12.64 75.12
CA GLN A 380 10.23 -11.79 74.08
C GLN A 380 10.96 -10.46 73.91
N LEU A 381 11.49 -9.87 74.98
CA LEU A 381 12.34 -8.68 74.95
C LEU A 381 13.71 -9.00 74.36
N GLU A 382 14.29 -10.17 74.67
CA GLU A 382 15.45 -10.76 74.00
C GLU A 382 15.13 -11.05 72.53
N THR A 383 13.95 -11.56 72.18
CA THR A 383 13.54 -11.80 70.79
C THR A 383 13.41 -10.48 70.03
N LYS A 384 12.93 -9.41 70.69
CA LYS A 384 12.89 -8.06 70.13
C LYS A 384 14.29 -7.44 70.06
N ARG A 385 15.17 -7.68 71.05
CA ARG A 385 16.58 -7.28 71.04
C ARG A 385 17.39 -8.01 69.97
N LEU A 386 17.13 -9.28 69.71
CA LEU A 386 17.73 -10.10 68.65
C LEU A 386 17.16 -9.76 67.27
N LYS A 387 15.96 -9.14 67.22
CA LYS A 387 15.39 -8.55 66.00
C LYS A 387 15.94 -7.16 65.68
N VAL A 388 16.46 -6.45 66.68
CA VAL A 388 17.25 -5.21 66.52
C VAL A 388 18.76 -5.52 66.43
N GLY A 389 19.19 -6.67 66.96
CA GLY A 389 20.58 -7.11 67.05
C GLY A 389 21.01 -8.05 65.91
N SER A 390 20.11 -8.47 65.02
CA SER A 390 20.50 -9.10 63.74
C SER A 390 20.85 -8.07 62.66
N ASP A 391 21.45 -6.95 63.09
CA ASP A 391 22.41 -6.16 62.32
C ASP A 391 23.80 -6.19 62.97
N GLN A 392 24.08 -7.11 63.89
CA GLN A 392 25.46 -7.43 64.28
C GLN A 392 25.57 -8.80 64.98
N ASN A 393 26.33 -9.68 64.32
CA ASN A 393 26.81 -10.97 64.81
C ASN A 393 27.23 -10.96 66.29
N LEU A 394 26.97 -12.07 67.00
CA LEU A 394 27.96 -12.99 67.61
C LEU A 394 27.28 -14.02 68.56
N LEU A 395 27.29 -15.30 68.13
CA LEU A 395 27.23 -16.63 68.80
C LEU A 395 27.16 -16.76 70.37
N PRO A 396 26.89 -17.95 70.96
CA PRO A 396 25.78 -18.91 70.77
C PRO A 396 25.21 -19.48 72.13
N ARG A 397 23.93 -19.90 72.23
CA ARG A 397 23.52 -21.12 72.98
C ARG A 397 22.03 -21.49 72.90
N SER A 398 21.86 -22.80 72.73
CA SER A 398 20.70 -23.71 72.72
C SER A 398 19.42 -23.37 73.50
N GLY A 399 18.27 -23.68 72.88
CA GLY A 399 16.99 -23.89 73.58
C GLY A 399 15.78 -23.95 72.64
N SER A 400 15.27 -25.14 72.40
CA SER A 400 14.15 -25.48 71.50
C SER A 400 12.82 -24.76 71.83
N GLY A 401 12.12 -24.24 70.81
CA GLY A 401 10.71 -23.83 70.92
C GLY A 401 10.08 -23.46 69.57
N ARG A 402 9.13 -24.28 69.09
CA ARG A 402 8.41 -24.14 67.80
C ARG A 402 7.81 -22.74 67.59
N PRO A 403 7.99 -22.11 66.41
CA PRO A 403 7.13 -21.03 65.95
C PRO A 403 5.74 -21.59 65.59
N CYS A 404 4.69 -20.97 66.12
CA CYS A 404 3.31 -21.38 65.88
C CYS A 404 2.91 -21.14 64.41
N CYS A 405 2.41 -22.18 63.73
CA CYS A 405 2.12 -22.19 62.29
C CYS A 405 1.14 -21.10 61.82
N SER A 406 0.28 -20.58 62.69
CA SER A 406 -0.73 -19.57 62.34
C SER A 406 -0.16 -18.18 62.04
N ALA A 407 0.92 -17.75 62.69
CA ALA A 407 1.50 -16.41 62.49
C ALA A 407 2.24 -16.29 61.15
N LEU A 408 2.94 -17.36 60.74
CA LEU A 408 3.58 -17.46 59.42
C LEU A 408 2.53 -17.53 58.31
N GLN A 409 1.42 -18.24 58.54
CA GLN A 409 0.33 -18.38 57.58
C GLN A 409 -0.39 -17.05 57.32
N VAL A 410 -0.65 -16.24 58.36
CA VAL A 410 -1.22 -14.89 58.20
C VAL A 410 -0.26 -13.95 57.49
N GLY A 411 1.04 -14.00 57.82
CA GLY A 411 2.07 -13.21 57.13
C GLY A 411 2.15 -13.53 55.63
N ASN A 412 2.10 -14.82 55.27
CA ASN A 412 2.12 -15.26 53.89
C ASN A 412 0.86 -14.81 53.13
N THR A 413 -0.33 -14.99 53.69
CA THR A 413 -1.58 -14.53 53.04
C THR A 413 -1.61 -13.01 52.84
N ARG A 414 -0.98 -12.24 53.73
CA ARG A 414 -0.88 -10.78 53.59
C ARG A 414 0.10 -10.39 52.48
N ALA A 415 1.26 -11.04 52.41
CA ALA A 415 2.22 -10.80 51.34
C ALA A 415 1.65 -11.18 49.96
N GLU A 416 0.91 -12.31 49.88
CA GLU A 416 0.21 -12.74 48.67
C GLU A 416 -0.88 -11.73 48.25
N ALA A 417 -1.64 -11.18 49.22
CA ALA A 417 -2.63 -10.14 48.94
C ALA A 417 -1.99 -8.81 48.48
N GLU A 418 -0.86 -8.42 49.05
CA GLU A 418 -0.09 -7.23 48.63
C GLU A 418 0.50 -7.43 47.22
N GLN A 419 0.99 -8.63 46.91
CA GLN A 419 1.45 -8.99 45.56
C GLN A 419 0.30 -8.98 44.54
N ALA A 420 -0.86 -9.53 44.87
CA ALA A 420 -2.04 -9.48 44.00
C ALA A 420 -2.51 -8.04 43.74
N ARG A 421 -2.49 -7.18 44.76
CA ARG A 421 -2.81 -5.74 44.61
C ARG A 421 -1.83 -5.03 43.68
N ALA A 422 -0.53 -5.32 43.80
CA ALA A 422 0.48 -4.76 42.91
C ALA A 422 0.28 -5.20 41.45
N GLN A 423 -0.09 -6.47 41.24
CA GLN A 423 -0.41 -7.01 39.91
C GLN A 423 -1.64 -6.35 39.29
N VAL A 424 -2.72 -6.16 40.07
CA VAL A 424 -3.92 -5.44 39.60
C VAL A 424 -3.57 -4.00 39.24
N ALA A 425 -2.82 -3.31 40.09
CA ALA A 425 -2.41 -1.93 39.81
C ALA A 425 -1.54 -1.82 38.54
N GLN A 426 -0.70 -2.82 38.26
CA GLN A 426 0.08 -2.86 37.02
C GLN A 426 -0.81 -3.12 35.80
N ALA A 427 -1.69 -4.11 35.87
CA ALA A 427 -2.65 -4.41 34.81
C ALA A 427 -3.58 -3.21 34.51
N GLU A 428 -3.97 -2.44 35.52
CA GLU A 428 -4.74 -1.21 35.34
C GLU A 428 -3.96 -0.13 34.60
N ARG A 429 -2.67 0.06 34.91
CA ARG A 429 -1.80 1.00 34.18
C ARG A 429 -1.60 0.58 32.74
N ASP A 430 -1.36 -0.71 32.50
CA ASP A 430 -1.16 -1.24 31.15
C ASP A 430 -2.46 -1.12 30.33
N ALA A 431 -3.61 -1.42 30.94
CA ALA A 431 -4.91 -1.21 30.30
C ALA A 431 -5.19 0.27 30.01
N GLN A 432 -4.77 1.19 30.88
CA GLN A 432 -4.86 2.63 30.62
C GLN A 432 -3.94 3.04 29.46
N ALA A 433 -2.70 2.55 29.42
CA ALA A 433 -1.77 2.84 28.32
C ALA A 433 -2.34 2.43 26.96
N VAL A 434 -2.85 1.19 26.86
CA VAL A 434 -3.48 0.67 25.63
C VAL A 434 -4.72 1.50 25.25
N ARG A 435 -5.54 1.93 26.23
CA ARG A 435 -6.69 2.80 25.94
C ARG A 435 -6.26 4.13 25.35
N VAL A 436 -5.20 4.74 25.87
CA VAL A 436 -4.70 6.01 25.34
C VAL A 436 -4.12 5.83 23.93
N GLU A 437 -3.41 4.73 23.66
CA GLU A 437 -2.93 4.40 22.31
C GLU A 437 -4.08 4.20 21.32
N LEU A 438 -5.11 3.44 21.71
CA LEU A 438 -6.30 3.24 20.88
C LEU A 438 -7.01 4.58 20.57
N GLU A 439 -7.13 5.48 21.53
CA GLU A 439 -7.73 6.80 21.29
C GLU A 439 -6.86 7.66 20.36
N ARG A 440 -5.52 7.56 20.46
CA ARG A 440 -4.62 8.22 19.50
C ARG A 440 -4.79 7.67 18.08
N GLU A 441 -4.89 6.35 17.93
CA GLU A 441 -5.13 5.70 16.63
C GLU A 441 -6.49 6.08 16.05
N LYS A 442 -7.56 6.08 16.86
CA LYS A 442 -8.89 6.54 16.44
C LYS A 442 -8.84 7.99 15.95
N GLU A 443 -8.14 8.86 16.67
CA GLU A 443 -8.04 10.27 16.29
C GLU A 443 -7.16 10.47 15.05
N GLN A 444 -6.15 9.62 14.85
CA GLN A 444 -5.38 9.60 13.61
C GLN A 444 -6.24 9.17 12.43
N ILE A 445 -6.98 8.08 12.56
CA ILE A 445 -7.92 7.61 11.52
C ILE A 445 -8.98 8.68 11.23
N ARG A 446 -9.52 9.34 12.26
CA ARG A 446 -10.47 10.44 12.08
C ARG A 446 -9.86 11.59 11.27
N ARG A 447 -8.62 12.00 11.58
CA ARG A 447 -7.90 13.04 10.83
C ARG A 447 -7.65 12.63 9.37
N GLU A 448 -7.23 11.40 9.13
CA GLU A 448 -7.02 10.87 7.77
C GLU A 448 -8.33 10.85 6.97
N LEU A 449 -9.43 10.39 7.58
CA LEU A 449 -10.75 10.39 6.94
C LEU A 449 -11.26 11.80 6.67
N GLN A 450 -11.03 12.76 7.58
CA GLN A 450 -11.37 14.17 7.36
C GLN A 450 -10.57 14.77 6.20
N GLY A 451 -9.27 14.45 6.09
CA GLY A 451 -8.46 14.88 4.94
C GLY A 451 -8.98 14.32 3.61
N ARG A 452 -9.36 13.04 3.58
CA ARG A 452 -9.98 12.46 2.38
C ARG A 452 -11.33 13.09 2.05
N LEU A 453 -12.11 13.47 3.06
CA LEU A 453 -13.39 14.15 2.84
C LEU A 453 -13.19 15.55 2.25
N SER A 454 -12.23 16.34 2.75
CA SER A 454 -11.97 17.67 2.20
C SER A 454 -11.46 17.63 0.75
N GLU A 455 -10.67 16.61 0.40
CA GLU A 455 -10.29 16.35 -1.00
C GLU A 455 -11.49 16.04 -1.89
N LEU A 456 -12.46 15.28 -1.38
CA LEU A 456 -13.68 14.93 -2.13
C LEU A 456 -14.66 16.09 -2.24
N GLU A 457 -14.73 16.99 -1.25
CA GLU A 457 -15.63 18.14 -1.21
C GLU A 457 -15.37 19.16 -2.32
N VAL A 458 -14.11 19.28 -2.79
CA VAL A 458 -13.74 20.23 -3.86
C VAL A 458 -13.99 19.70 -5.28
N LEU A 459 -14.09 18.38 -5.46
CA LEU A 459 -14.25 17.76 -6.79
C LEU A 459 -15.54 18.16 -7.53
N PRO A 460 -16.72 18.27 -6.88
CA PRO A 460 -17.94 18.70 -7.55
C PRO A 460 -17.84 20.11 -8.12
N GLU A 461 -17.18 21.03 -7.41
CA GLU A 461 -16.96 22.39 -7.90
C GLU A 461 -15.97 22.42 -9.06
N ALA A 462 -14.87 21.67 -8.96
CA ALA A 462 -13.91 21.53 -10.05
C ALA A 462 -14.58 20.93 -11.31
N LEU A 463 -15.39 19.89 -11.14
CA LEU A 463 -16.16 19.29 -12.23
C LEU A 463 -17.13 20.28 -12.87
N ARG A 464 -17.84 21.10 -12.06
CA ARG A 464 -18.71 22.17 -12.58
C ARG A 464 -17.94 23.20 -13.41
N ARG A 465 -16.76 23.62 -12.95
CA ARG A 465 -15.89 24.56 -13.69
C ARG A 465 -15.44 23.95 -15.03
N CYS A 466 -14.98 22.69 -15.02
CA CYS A 466 -14.60 22.00 -16.26
C CYS A 466 -15.79 21.81 -17.21
N GLN A 467 -16.99 21.53 -16.69
CA GLN A 467 -18.20 21.45 -17.51
C GLN A 467 -18.55 22.79 -18.14
N LEU A 468 -18.42 23.90 -17.40
CA LEU A 468 -18.65 25.25 -17.92
C LEU A 468 -17.64 25.60 -19.01
N GLN A 469 -16.35 25.35 -18.77
CA GLN A 469 -15.28 25.58 -19.76
C GLN A 469 -15.50 24.77 -21.04
N LEU A 470 -15.97 23.52 -20.92
CA LEU A 470 -16.31 22.70 -22.07
C LEU A 470 -17.51 23.28 -22.85
N GLN A 471 -18.51 23.83 -22.15
CA GLN A 471 -19.65 24.47 -22.81
C GLN A 471 -19.21 25.73 -23.55
N GLU A 472 -18.40 26.58 -22.93
CA GLU A 472 -17.83 27.78 -23.57
C GLU A 472 -17.01 27.43 -24.81
N ALA A 473 -16.12 26.44 -24.72
CA ALA A 473 -15.33 25.98 -25.85
C ALA A 473 -16.19 25.45 -27.01
N GLN A 474 -17.28 24.73 -26.71
CA GLN A 474 -18.24 24.27 -27.73
C GLN A 474 -19.00 25.41 -28.38
N GLU A 475 -19.36 26.45 -27.63
CA GLU A 475 -20.02 27.64 -28.18
C GLU A 475 -19.07 28.43 -29.08
N GLU A 476 -17.80 28.57 -28.69
CA GLU A 476 -16.77 29.16 -29.52
C GLU A 476 -16.56 28.38 -30.81
N GLU A 477 -16.47 27.04 -30.74
CA GLU A 477 -16.36 26.18 -31.92
C GLU A 477 -17.54 26.42 -32.88
N ARG A 478 -18.78 26.38 -32.38
CA ARG A 478 -19.97 26.68 -33.18
C ARG A 478 -19.96 28.09 -33.75
N SER A 479 -19.34 29.05 -33.07
CA SER A 479 -19.18 30.41 -33.59
C SER A 479 -18.13 30.47 -34.72
N ARG A 480 -17.02 29.74 -34.57
CA ARG A 480 -15.97 29.60 -35.60
C ARG A 480 -16.52 28.88 -36.84
N GLU A 481 -17.30 27.81 -36.65
CA GLU A 481 -17.98 27.08 -37.73
C GLU A 481 -18.93 27.99 -38.52
N ARG A 482 -19.77 28.78 -37.84
CA ARG A 482 -20.67 29.74 -38.50
C ARG A 482 -19.91 30.76 -39.34
N ARG A 483 -18.85 31.37 -38.79
CA ARG A 483 -17.99 32.31 -39.54
C ARG A 483 -17.31 31.63 -40.72
N ASN A 484 -16.87 30.38 -40.58
CA ASN A 484 -16.25 29.63 -41.67
C ASN A 484 -17.25 29.36 -42.79
N LEU A 485 -18.48 28.97 -42.46
CA LEU A 485 -19.56 28.82 -43.43
C LEU A 485 -19.86 30.14 -44.15
N GLU A 486 -19.96 31.25 -43.43
CA GLU A 486 -20.14 32.60 -44.01
C GLU A 486 -19.00 32.97 -44.97
N LEU A 487 -17.74 32.79 -44.55
CA LEU A 487 -16.57 33.04 -45.39
C LEU A 487 -16.54 32.14 -46.62
N SER A 488 -16.90 30.86 -46.47
CA SER A 488 -16.98 29.93 -47.59
C SER A 488 -18.08 30.33 -48.59
N GLY A 489 -19.24 30.78 -48.09
CA GLY A 489 -20.32 31.35 -48.89
C GLY A 489 -19.86 32.57 -49.67
N ASN A 490 -19.24 33.54 -48.99
CA ASN A 490 -18.66 34.74 -49.61
C ASN A 490 -17.63 34.38 -50.70
N LEU A 491 -16.77 33.39 -50.46
CA LEU A 491 -15.81 32.88 -51.44
C LEU A 491 -16.51 32.29 -52.67
N THR A 492 -17.57 31.50 -52.48
CA THR A 492 -18.35 30.95 -53.59
C THR A 492 -19.07 32.04 -54.39
N GLU A 493 -19.63 33.05 -53.73
CA GLU A 493 -20.25 34.20 -54.40
C GLU A 493 -19.24 35.00 -55.22
N LEU A 494 -18.04 35.26 -54.66
CA LEU A 494 -16.97 35.95 -55.39
C LEU A 494 -16.50 35.15 -56.59
N ARG A 495 -16.36 33.82 -56.47
CA ARG A 495 -16.04 32.93 -57.60
C ARG A 495 -17.10 33.03 -58.71
N LEU A 496 -18.38 33.00 -58.36
CA LEU A 496 -19.47 33.17 -59.33
C LEU A 496 -19.43 34.55 -59.99
N LYS A 497 -19.16 35.62 -59.23
CA LYS A 497 -19.04 36.98 -59.79
C LYS A 497 -17.88 37.09 -60.78
N VAL A 498 -16.72 36.48 -60.51
CA VAL A 498 -15.58 36.44 -61.45
C VAL A 498 -15.98 35.69 -62.72
N LEU A 499 -16.60 34.51 -62.61
CA LEU A 499 -17.07 33.74 -63.77
C LEU A 499 -18.11 34.48 -64.62
N LEU A 500 -18.92 35.34 -64.00
CA LEU A 500 -19.92 36.16 -64.71
C LEU A 500 -19.33 37.47 -65.27
N SER A 501 -18.14 37.88 -64.82
CA SER A 501 -17.50 39.13 -65.22
C SER A 501 -16.47 38.98 -66.35
N ASP A 502 -16.12 37.74 -66.72
CA ASP A 502 -15.28 37.43 -67.89
C ASP A 502 -16.16 37.11 -69.12
N PRO A 503 -16.35 38.04 -70.09
CA PRO A 503 -17.15 37.78 -71.29
C PRO A 503 -16.31 37.20 -72.45
N THR A 504 -15.06 36.80 -72.20
CA THR A 504 -14.12 36.45 -73.26
C THR A 504 -13.36 35.15 -72.97
N GLU A 505 -14.02 34.00 -73.11
CA GLU A 505 -13.40 32.76 -73.59
C GLU A 505 -14.47 31.69 -73.89
N PRO A 506 -14.37 30.91 -74.99
CA PRO A 506 -15.36 29.91 -75.36
C PRO A 506 -15.19 28.62 -74.53
N PRO A 507 -16.24 27.78 -74.40
CA PRO A 507 -16.23 26.62 -73.52
C PRO A 507 -15.40 25.49 -74.15
N GLY A 508 -14.13 25.40 -73.76
CA GLY A 508 -13.22 24.33 -74.14
C GLY A 508 -12.71 23.58 -72.90
N VAL A 509 -13.32 22.43 -72.63
CA VAL A 509 -12.72 21.26 -71.96
C VAL A 509 -12.06 21.51 -70.59
N CYS A 510 -12.81 21.30 -69.51
CA CYS A 510 -12.27 20.62 -68.32
C CYS A 510 -13.40 20.03 -67.45
N CYS A 511 -14.02 18.96 -67.96
CA CYS A 511 -14.56 17.92 -67.08
C CYS A 511 -13.36 17.07 -66.62
N CYS A 512 -13.37 16.64 -65.36
CA CYS A 512 -12.35 15.82 -64.66
C CYS A 512 -11.25 16.59 -63.90
N PHE A 513 -11.59 17.31 -62.83
CA PHE A 513 -10.77 17.35 -61.59
C PHE A 513 -11.58 17.97 -60.43
N SER A 514 -12.58 17.26 -59.92
CA SER A 514 -13.11 17.52 -58.57
C SER A 514 -13.85 16.30 -58.01
N GLN A 515 -13.11 15.20 -57.89
CA GLN A 515 -13.42 14.13 -56.96
C GLN A 515 -12.29 14.08 -55.94
N CYS A 516 -12.64 14.01 -54.65
CA CYS A 516 -11.80 14.17 -53.47
C CYS A 516 -11.38 15.64 -53.25
N VAL A 517 -12.01 16.43 -52.37
CA VAL A 517 -12.02 16.25 -50.92
C VAL A 517 -13.37 16.71 -50.34
N SER A 518 -14.21 15.76 -49.98
CA SER A 518 -15.25 15.95 -48.96
C SER A 518 -14.97 14.94 -47.86
N VAL A 519 -13.99 15.27 -47.00
CA VAL A 519 -13.87 14.61 -45.70
C VAL A 519 -15.06 15.10 -44.88
N ARG A 520 -16.15 14.34 -44.99
CA ARG A 520 -17.32 14.45 -44.15
C ARG A 520 -16.87 14.10 -42.74
N TRP A 521 -16.62 15.11 -41.90
CA TRP A 521 -16.52 14.94 -40.45
C TRP A 521 -17.89 14.46 -39.95
N THR A 522 -18.06 13.14 -39.85
CA THR A 522 -19.18 12.57 -39.12
C THR A 522 -18.84 12.61 -37.63
N PRO A 523 -19.65 13.27 -36.78
CA PRO A 523 -19.50 13.10 -35.34
C PRO A 523 -19.91 11.67 -35.00
N ARG A 524 -18.95 10.87 -34.53
CA ARG A 524 -19.20 9.52 -34.02
C ARG A 524 -20.05 9.67 -32.75
N ALA A 525 -21.37 9.55 -32.91
CA ALA A 525 -22.33 9.54 -31.83
C ALA A 525 -21.95 8.44 -30.82
N ALA A 526 -21.59 8.85 -29.61
CA ALA A 526 -21.48 7.98 -28.46
C ALA A 526 -22.87 7.40 -28.14
N LYS A 527 -23.10 6.13 -28.54
CA LYS A 527 -24.17 5.31 -27.99
C LYS A 527 -23.87 5.09 -26.50
N ARG A 528 -24.44 5.94 -25.64
CA ARG A 528 -24.66 5.59 -24.24
C ARG A 528 -25.80 4.58 -24.20
N THR A 529 -25.48 3.34 -23.86
CA THR A 529 -26.44 2.35 -23.37
C THR A 529 -26.95 2.81 -22.01
N CYS A 530 -28.06 3.51 -22.01
CA CYS A 530 -28.92 3.67 -20.84
C CYS A 530 -29.86 2.47 -20.81
N SER A 531 -29.59 1.50 -19.95
CA SER A 531 -30.58 0.50 -19.54
C SER A 531 -30.50 0.36 -18.02
N GLY A 532 -31.37 1.08 -17.32
CA GLY A 532 -31.71 0.82 -15.93
C GLY A 532 -32.89 -0.15 -15.85
N ARG A 533 -32.75 -1.21 -15.05
CA ARG A 533 -33.80 -1.97 -14.31
C ARG A 533 -33.05 -2.62 -13.13
N ARG A 534 -33.21 -2.21 -11.88
CA ARG A 534 -34.32 -2.48 -10.94
C ARG A 534 -34.84 -3.93 -10.96
N THR A 535 -34.38 -4.70 -9.99
CA THR A 535 -35.02 -5.82 -9.24
C THR A 535 -34.09 -6.02 -8.02
N SER A 536 -34.39 -5.71 -6.76
CA SER A 536 -35.46 -6.14 -5.85
C SER A 536 -35.84 -7.62 -5.98
N CYS A 537 -35.11 -8.47 -5.26
CA CYS A 537 -35.59 -9.50 -4.32
C CYS A 537 -34.48 -9.76 -3.32
#